data_AF-A0A316N3A4-F1
#
_entry.id   AF-A0A316N3A4-F1
#
_cell.length_a   1.000
_cell.length_b   1.000
_cell.length_c   1.000
_cell.angle_alpha   90.00
_cell.angle_beta   90.00
_cell.angle_gamma   90.00
#
_symmetry.space_group_name_H-M   'P 1'
#
loop_
_entity.id
_entity.type
_entity.pdbx_description
1 polymer ?
#
loop_
_entity_poly.entity_id
_entity_poly.type
_entity_poly.pdbx_seq_one_letter_code
_entity_poly.pdbx_strand_id
1 'polypeptide(L)'
;MRRFLVALSAALMLCLPLTACDGREFALRAAQTLDISYTAYDAAMKVAADAHKSGRLDNAGRDRVIDAGQMYIDAWRMGMNALIVYVDAQSEENRGDVLKQLEAIRGRLNELLTLAAALKLDVENIMGWESRTPALE
;
A
#
# COMPACT_ATOMS: atom_id res chain seq x y z
N MET A 1 -14.91 -0.76 17.70
CA MET A 1 -15.26 -1.80 16.69
C MET A 1 -15.13 -1.30 15.25
N ARG A 2 -15.62 -0.10 14.88
CA ARG A 2 -15.44 0.48 13.53
C ARG A 2 -13.98 0.62 13.06
N ARG A 3 -13.07 1.08 13.94
CA ARG A 3 -11.61 1.23 13.64
C ARG A 3 -10.90 -0.07 13.22
N PHE A 4 -11.39 -1.22 13.69
CA PHE A 4 -10.81 -2.54 13.37
C PHE A 4 -11.28 -3.07 12.01
N LEU A 5 -12.47 -2.66 11.55
CA LEU A 5 -13.04 -3.10 10.27
C LEU A 5 -12.36 -2.42 9.05
N VAL A 6 -11.70 -1.28 9.27
CA VAL A 6 -11.08 -0.46 8.20
C VAL A 6 -9.65 -0.92 7.88
N ALA A 7 -8.83 -1.19 8.89
CA ALA A 7 -7.54 -1.89 8.69
C ALA A 7 -7.76 -3.29 8.08
N LEU A 8 -8.85 -3.96 8.45
CA LEU A 8 -9.24 -5.24 7.88
C LEU A 8 -9.69 -5.15 6.42
N SER A 9 -10.26 -4.01 5.97
CA SER A 9 -10.70 -3.82 4.57
C SER A 9 -9.55 -3.43 3.64
N ALA A 10 -8.59 -2.63 4.10
CA ALA A 10 -7.33 -2.40 3.37
C ALA A 10 -6.51 -3.69 3.23
N ALA A 11 -6.49 -4.53 4.27
CA ALA A 11 -5.91 -5.86 4.21
C ALA A 11 -6.70 -6.82 3.29
N LEU A 12 -8.03 -6.64 3.16
CA LEU A 12 -8.88 -7.48 2.31
C LEU A 12 -8.75 -7.14 0.81
N MET A 13 -8.50 -5.89 0.43
CA MET A 13 -8.34 -5.52 -0.99
C MET A 13 -7.06 -6.09 -1.61
N LEU A 14 -6.02 -6.35 -0.80
CA LEU A 14 -4.80 -7.05 -1.22
C LEU A 14 -4.98 -8.57 -1.36
N CYS A 15 -6.13 -9.12 -0.95
CA CYS A 15 -6.47 -10.53 -1.12
C CYS A 15 -7.23 -10.83 -2.41
N LEU A 16 -7.34 -9.87 -3.35
CA LEU A 16 -7.89 -10.17 -4.68
C LEU A 16 -7.04 -11.28 -5.31
N PRO A 17 -7.64 -12.44 -5.64
CA PRO A 17 -6.88 -13.54 -6.20
C PRO A 17 -6.27 -13.09 -7.54
N LEU A 18 -4.95 -12.97 -7.59
CA LEU A 18 -4.16 -12.78 -8.82
C LEU A 18 -4.13 -14.06 -9.68
N THR A 19 -5.24 -14.81 -9.68
CA THR A 19 -5.46 -16.06 -10.41
C THR A 19 -5.85 -15.80 -11.87
N ALA A 20 -5.33 -14.72 -12.46
CA ALA A 20 -5.56 -14.43 -13.87
C ALA A 20 -4.88 -15.51 -14.74
N CYS A 21 -5.61 -16.06 -15.70
CA CYS A 21 -5.06 -17.06 -16.63
C CYS A 21 -4.24 -16.39 -17.76
N ASP A 22 -4.49 -15.10 -17.99
CA ASP A 22 -3.86 -14.23 -18.99
C ASP A 22 -2.77 -13.35 -18.34
N GLY A 23 -1.62 -13.26 -18.99
CA GLY A 23 -0.50 -12.44 -18.53
C GLY A 23 -0.76 -10.94 -18.57
N ARG A 24 -1.58 -10.45 -19.52
CA ARG A 24 -2.01 -9.05 -19.59
C ARG A 24 -2.94 -8.70 -18.44
N GLU A 25 -3.94 -9.53 -18.17
CA GLU A 25 -4.83 -9.36 -17.01
C GLU A 25 -4.04 -9.42 -15.69
N PHE A 26 -3.07 -10.34 -15.57
CA PHE A 26 -2.18 -10.37 -14.41
C PHE A 26 -1.41 -9.05 -14.24
N ALA A 27 -0.76 -8.56 -15.29
CA ALA A 27 0.00 -7.31 -15.23
C ALA A 27 -0.87 -6.11 -14.84
N LEU A 28 -2.09 -6.03 -15.38
CA LEU A 28 -3.04 -4.97 -15.04
C LEU A 28 -3.45 -5.01 -13.57
N ARG A 29 -3.79 -6.20 -13.05
CA ARG A 29 -4.17 -6.37 -11.63
C ARG A 29 -3.00 -6.10 -10.69
N ALA A 30 -1.78 -6.48 -11.07
CA ALA A 30 -0.56 -6.17 -10.33
C ALA A 30 -0.31 -4.66 -10.28
N ALA A 31 -0.45 -3.96 -11.41
CA ALA A 31 -0.33 -2.50 -11.48
C ALA A 31 -1.37 -1.80 -10.60
N GLN A 32 -2.64 -2.22 -10.66
CA GLN A 32 -3.71 -1.68 -9.82
C GLN A 32 -3.42 -1.90 -8.32
N THR A 33 -2.92 -3.09 -7.96
CA THR A 33 -2.52 -3.38 -6.58
C THR A 33 -1.41 -2.46 -6.10
N LEU A 34 -0.40 -2.21 -6.94
CA LEU A 34 0.70 -1.30 -6.64
C LEU A 34 0.20 0.14 -6.43
N ASP A 35 -0.71 0.61 -7.28
CA ASP A 35 -1.29 1.96 -7.22
C ASP A 35 -2.14 2.18 -5.95
N ILE A 36 -3.04 1.23 -5.65
CA ILE A 36 -3.87 1.26 -4.44
C ILE A 36 -2.98 1.23 -3.19
N SER A 37 -1.94 0.39 -3.19
CA SER A 37 -1.03 0.31 -2.06
C SER A 37 -0.28 1.64 -1.84
N TYR A 38 0.16 2.30 -2.92
CA TYR A 38 0.91 3.56 -2.86
C TYR A 38 0.06 4.68 -2.30
N THR A 39 -1.18 4.73 -2.76
CA THR A 39 -2.20 5.63 -2.23
C THR A 39 -2.33 5.51 -0.71
N ALA A 40 -2.49 4.28 -0.21
CA ALA A 40 -2.69 4.05 1.22
C ALA A 40 -1.45 4.49 2.02
N TYR A 41 -0.25 4.26 1.47
CA TYR A 41 0.99 4.79 2.00
C TYR A 41 1.02 6.33 2.04
N ASP A 42 0.74 6.99 0.91
CA ASP A 42 0.82 8.46 0.79
C ASP A 42 -0.12 9.13 1.80
N ALA A 43 -1.34 8.60 1.92
CA ALA A 43 -2.29 9.12 2.86
C ALA A 43 -1.88 8.86 4.34
N ALA A 44 -1.25 7.72 4.65
CA ALA A 44 -0.66 7.48 5.97
C ALA A 44 0.45 8.48 6.32
N MET A 45 1.33 8.76 5.36
CA MET A 45 2.41 9.73 5.54
C MET A 45 1.88 11.15 5.72
N LYS A 46 0.85 11.55 4.96
CA LYS A 46 0.19 12.86 5.12
C LYS A 46 -0.44 13.01 6.50
N VAL A 47 -1.20 12.01 6.97
CA VAL A 47 -1.81 12.05 8.31
C VAL A 47 -0.75 12.14 9.40
N ALA A 48 0.37 11.43 9.27
CA ALA A 48 1.49 11.52 10.21
C ALA A 48 2.14 12.90 10.20
N ALA A 49 2.37 13.48 9.02
CA ALA A 49 2.92 14.82 8.87
C ALA A 49 2.01 15.89 9.50
N ASP A 50 0.69 15.80 9.26
CA ASP A 50 -0.29 16.72 9.86
C ASP A 50 -0.36 16.58 11.37
N ALA A 51 -0.30 15.35 11.89
CA ALA A 51 -0.27 15.09 13.33
C ALA A 51 1.01 15.63 13.99
N HIS A 52 2.15 15.53 13.33
CA HIS A 52 3.41 16.10 13.81
C HIS A 52 3.35 17.63 13.81
N LYS A 53 2.89 18.23 12.71
CA LYS A 53 2.70 19.68 12.59
C LYS A 53 1.75 20.24 13.65
N SER A 54 0.73 19.47 14.03
CA SER A 54 -0.23 19.87 15.07
C SER A 54 0.24 19.54 16.50
N GLY A 55 1.44 19.00 16.69
CA GLY A 55 1.98 18.59 18.00
C GLY A 55 1.33 17.35 18.62
N ARG A 56 0.51 16.61 17.86
CA ARG A 56 -0.13 15.35 18.31
C ARG A 56 0.79 14.14 18.16
N LEU A 57 1.78 14.24 17.26
CA LEU A 57 2.83 13.26 17.06
C LEU A 57 4.15 13.92 17.44
N ASP A 58 4.91 13.30 18.33
CA ASP A 58 6.24 13.78 18.72
C ASP A 58 7.30 13.40 17.68
N ASN A 59 8.54 13.88 17.87
CA ASN A 59 9.63 13.59 16.93
C ASN A 59 9.94 12.09 16.85
N ALA A 60 9.92 11.39 17.98
CA ALA A 60 10.18 9.95 18.02
C ALA A 60 9.11 9.15 17.25
N GLY A 61 7.83 9.50 17.41
CA GLY A 61 6.74 8.92 16.66
C GLY A 61 6.82 9.24 15.17
N ARG A 62 7.18 10.48 14.80
CA ARG A 62 7.41 10.88 13.41
C ARG A 62 8.52 10.05 12.77
N ASP A 63 9.66 9.92 13.43
CA ASP A 63 10.82 9.20 12.89
C ASP A 63 10.49 7.72 12.64
N ARG A 64 9.76 7.08 13.57
CA ARG A 64 9.29 5.70 13.38
C ARG A 64 8.37 5.54 12.18
N VAL A 65 7.48 6.51 11.92
CA VAL A 65 6.60 6.47 10.75
C VAL A 65 7.39 6.67 9.46
N ILE A 66 8.37 7.59 9.46
CA ILE A 66 9.27 7.80 8.32
C ILE A 66 10.05 6.52 8.01
N ASP A 67 10.62 5.86 9.01
CA ASP A 67 11.36 4.61 8.84
C ASP A 67 10.48 3.51 8.22
N ALA A 68 9.29 3.29 8.78
CA ALA A 68 8.34 2.32 8.23
C ALA A 68 7.89 2.69 6.80
N GLY A 69 7.67 3.97 6.55
CA GLY A 69 7.31 4.49 5.24
C GLY A 69 8.42 4.27 4.20
N GLN A 70 9.69 4.43 4.59
CA GLN A 70 10.84 4.19 3.73
C GLN A 70 10.92 2.70 3.35
N MET A 71 10.74 1.81 4.32
CA MET A 71 10.71 0.36 4.07
C MET A 71 9.59 -0.05 3.10
N TYR A 72 8.42 0.59 3.21
CA TYR A 72 7.33 0.40 2.25
C TYR A 72 7.72 0.87 0.84
N ILE A 73 8.28 2.08 0.71
CA ILE A 73 8.64 2.64 -0.59
C ILE A 73 9.71 1.81 -1.31
N ASP A 74 10.67 1.28 -0.57
CA ASP A 74 11.69 0.43 -1.16
C ASP A 74 11.08 -0.88 -1.67
N ALA A 75 10.15 -1.49 -0.93
CA ALA A 75 9.40 -2.65 -1.41
C ALA A 75 8.52 -2.32 -2.64
N TRP A 76 7.85 -1.16 -2.63
CA TRP A 76 7.03 -0.72 -3.76
C TRP A 76 7.85 -0.55 -5.04
N ARG A 77 9.04 0.06 -4.94
CA ARG A 77 9.98 0.20 -6.06
C ARG A 77 10.44 -1.16 -6.61
N MET A 78 10.73 -2.11 -5.72
CA MET A 78 11.07 -3.48 -6.13
C MET A 78 9.90 -4.16 -6.85
N GLY A 79 8.67 -3.99 -6.37
CA GLY A 79 7.48 -4.50 -7.04
C GLY A 79 7.23 -3.90 -8.42
N MET A 80 7.41 -2.58 -8.57
CA MET A 80 7.35 -1.92 -9.87
C MET A 80 8.40 -2.45 -10.84
N ASN A 81 9.64 -2.61 -10.38
CA ASN A 81 10.70 -3.17 -11.22
C ASN A 81 10.40 -4.61 -11.65
N ALA A 82 9.93 -5.46 -10.73
CA ALA A 82 9.53 -6.82 -11.05
C ALA A 82 8.39 -6.84 -12.09
N LEU A 83 7.41 -5.94 -11.96
CA LEU A 83 6.31 -5.83 -12.92
C LEU A 83 6.78 -5.39 -14.30
N ILE A 84 7.70 -4.42 -14.39
CA ILE A 84 8.31 -3.99 -15.66
C ILE A 84 9.00 -5.16 -16.35
N VAL A 85 9.81 -5.93 -15.61
CA VAL A 85 10.51 -7.11 -16.13
C VAL A 85 9.52 -8.19 -16.58
N TYR A 86 8.44 -8.40 -15.82
CA TYR A 86 7.38 -9.32 -16.22
C TYR A 86 6.67 -8.90 -17.50
N VAL A 87 6.33 -7.61 -17.66
CA VAL A 87 5.63 -7.11 -18.85
C VAL A 87 6.47 -7.31 -20.12
N ASP A 88 7.79 -7.18 -20.01
CA ASP A 88 8.72 -7.38 -21.12
C ASP A 88 8.89 -8.85 -21.51
N ALA A 89 9.08 -9.74 -20.53
CA ALA A 89 9.42 -11.14 -20.78
C ALA A 89 8.23 -12.12 -20.75
N GLN A 90 7.14 -11.78 -20.05
CA GLN A 90 5.93 -12.58 -19.83
C GLN A 90 6.18 -14.04 -19.41
N SER A 91 7.19 -14.28 -18.57
CA SER A 91 7.52 -15.61 -18.05
C SER A 91 6.85 -15.91 -16.70
N GLU A 92 6.60 -17.19 -16.41
CA GLU A 92 6.06 -17.63 -15.11
C GLU A 92 7.03 -17.41 -13.95
N GLU A 93 8.34 -17.44 -14.19
CA GLU A 93 9.35 -17.07 -13.20
C GLU A 93 9.18 -15.60 -12.76
N ASN A 94 9.12 -14.69 -13.74
CA ASN A 94 8.93 -13.27 -13.47
C ASN A 94 7.56 -12.98 -12.85
N ARG A 95 6.53 -13.77 -13.21
CA ARG A 95 5.23 -13.72 -12.56
C ARG A 95 5.34 -14.06 -11.07
N GLY A 96 6.09 -15.10 -10.72
CA GLY A 96 6.40 -15.49 -9.35
C GLY A 96 7.13 -14.39 -8.57
N ASP A 97 8.07 -13.70 -9.22
CA ASP A 97 8.77 -12.56 -8.63
C ASP A 97 7.83 -11.39 -8.34
N VAL A 98 6.93 -11.03 -9.28
CA VAL A 98 5.90 -10.02 -9.04
C VAL A 98 5.06 -10.38 -7.82
N LEU A 99 4.56 -11.61 -7.74
CA LEU A 99 3.76 -12.08 -6.61
C LEU A 99 4.51 -11.96 -5.27
N LYS A 100 5.79 -12.35 -5.25
CA LYS A 100 6.63 -12.23 -4.07
C LYS A 100 6.79 -10.78 -3.62
N GLN A 101 6.98 -9.85 -4.56
CA GLN A 101 7.09 -8.43 -4.22
C GLN A 101 5.77 -7.84 -3.74
N LEU A 102 4.64 -8.23 -4.34
CA LEU A 102 3.31 -7.79 -3.88
C LEU A 102 3.02 -8.24 -2.45
N GLU A 103 3.43 -9.45 -2.07
CA GLU A 103 3.31 -9.91 -0.67
C GLU A 103 4.23 -9.12 0.28
N ALA A 104 5.45 -8.80 -0.15
CA ALA A 104 6.35 -7.95 0.65
C ALA A 104 5.76 -6.54 0.85
N ILE A 105 5.18 -5.95 -0.19
CA ILE A 105 4.50 -4.64 -0.15
C ILE A 105 3.33 -4.69 0.83
N ARG A 106 2.49 -5.73 0.74
CA ARG A 106 1.39 -5.95 1.69
C ARG A 106 1.90 -6.00 3.13
N GLY A 107 2.97 -6.74 3.40
CA GLY A 107 3.60 -6.81 4.72
C GLY A 107 4.03 -5.43 5.23
N ARG A 108 4.78 -4.69 4.43
CA ARG A 108 5.28 -3.34 4.80
C ARG A 108 4.16 -2.31 4.96
N LEU A 109 3.15 -2.35 4.10
CA LEU A 109 2.00 -1.47 4.25
C LEU A 109 1.23 -1.79 5.54
N ASN A 110 1.05 -3.07 5.86
CA ASN A 110 0.39 -3.47 7.11
C ASN A 110 1.19 -3.05 8.35
N GLU A 111 2.52 -3.15 8.31
CA GLU A 111 3.39 -2.62 9.37
C GLU A 111 3.20 -1.11 9.57
N LEU A 112 3.20 -0.34 8.47
CA LEU A 112 2.98 1.10 8.51
C LEU A 112 1.60 1.47 9.08
N LEU A 113 0.54 0.82 8.61
CA LEU A 113 -0.83 1.08 9.07
C LEU A 113 -1.03 0.67 10.53
N THR A 114 -0.40 -0.43 10.95
CA THR A 114 -0.41 -0.88 12.37
C THR A 114 0.31 0.14 13.26
N LEU A 115 1.46 0.65 12.81
CA LEU A 115 2.19 1.69 13.52
C LEU A 115 1.36 2.98 13.61
N ALA A 116 0.75 3.42 12.50
CA ALA A 116 -0.12 4.59 12.47
C ALA A 116 -1.29 4.45 13.47
N ALA A 117 -1.93 3.28 13.51
CA ALA A 117 -2.98 2.98 14.47
C ALA A 117 -2.47 3.00 15.93
N ALA A 118 -1.30 2.42 16.20
CA ALA A 118 -0.68 2.44 17.53
C ALA A 118 -0.35 3.87 18.00
N LEU A 119 0.01 4.75 17.07
CA LEU A 119 0.27 6.16 17.30
C LEU A 119 -1.02 7.02 17.30
N LYS A 120 -2.20 6.39 17.21
CA LYS A 120 -3.52 7.04 17.20
C LYS A 120 -3.66 8.07 16.06
N LEU A 121 -2.98 7.83 14.94
CA LEU A 121 -3.15 8.60 13.72
C LEU A 121 -4.51 8.25 13.10
N ASP A 122 -5.15 9.25 12.48
CA ASP A 122 -6.53 9.12 12.02
C ASP A 122 -6.59 8.40 10.66
N VAL A 123 -6.60 7.07 10.72
CA VAL A 123 -6.59 6.18 9.56
C VAL A 123 -7.87 6.30 8.72
N GLU A 124 -8.98 6.82 9.28
CA GLU A 124 -10.23 7.01 8.54
C GLU A 124 -10.10 8.06 7.41
N ASN A 125 -9.23 9.06 7.55
CA ASN A 125 -8.91 10.02 6.49
C ASN A 125 -7.97 9.46 5.41
N ILE A 126 -7.33 8.31 5.66
CA ILE A 126 -6.40 7.68 4.72
C ILE A 126 -7.17 7.08 3.52
N MET A 127 -8.40 6.59 3.74
CA MET A 127 -9.23 5.97 2.69
C MET A 127 -10.38 6.86 2.18
N GLY A 128 -10.65 8.01 2.82
CA GLY A 128 -11.73 8.91 2.41
C GLY A 128 -11.53 9.61 1.05
N TRP A 129 -10.34 9.52 0.45
CA TRP A 129 -10.01 10.15 -0.84
C TRP A 129 -10.58 9.39 -2.06
N GLU A 130 -10.91 8.09 -1.95
CA GLU A 130 -11.57 7.31 -3.02
C GLU A 130 -12.97 7.86 -3.36
N SER A 131 -13.58 8.66 -2.48
CA SER A 131 -14.84 9.37 -2.77
C SER A 131 -14.69 10.56 -3.73
N ARG A 132 -13.46 10.87 -4.19
CA ARG A 132 -13.17 12.01 -5.08
C ARG A 132 -12.56 11.62 -6.43
N THR A 133 -12.42 10.33 -6.72
CA THR A 133 -12.07 9.87 -8.07
C THR A 133 -13.37 9.88 -8.88
N PRO A 134 -13.51 10.71 -9.94
CA PRO A 134 -14.69 10.65 -10.79
C PRO A 134 -14.76 9.24 -11.38
N ALA A 135 -15.91 8.59 -11.23
CA ALA A 135 -16.22 7.40 -12.00
C ALA A 135 -15.97 7.75 -13.47
N LEU A 136 -15.08 7.00 -14.13
CA LEU A 136 -14.95 7.07 -15.58
C LEU A 136 -16.26 6.53 -16.15
N GLU A 137 -17.20 7.44 -16.43
CA GLU A 137 -18.36 7.23 -17.30
C GLU A 137 -17.91 7.01 -18.76
#